data_AF-A0A921GYF0-F1
#
_entry.id   AF-A0A921GYF0-F1
#
_cell.length_a   1.000
_cell.length_b   1.000
_cell.length_c   1.000
_cell.angle_alpha   90.00
_cell.angle_beta   90.00
_cell.angle_gamma   90.00
#
_symmetry.space_group_name_H-M   'P 1'
#
loop_
_entity.id
_entity.type
_entity.pdbx_description
1 polymer ?
#
loop_
_entity_poly.entity_id
_entity_poly.type
_entity_poly.pdbx_seq_one_letter_code
_entity_poly.pdbx_strand_id
1 'polypeptide(L)'
;MQQHILPAIRTMKDLEKLINTDYKECVLLDTHIGHLKSIMELLDKNNLETYIHIDLIKGMSHDEFACEYIIQNYKPKGIVSTKTKVIK
;
A
#
# COMPACT_ATOMS: atom_id res chain seq x y z
N MET A 1 -2.92 -21.67 -7.97
CA MET A 1 -2.40 -20.42 -7.37
C MET A 1 -1.07 -20.09 -8.01
N GLN A 2 -0.88 -18.89 -8.57
CA GLN A 2 0.42 -18.49 -9.11
C GLN A 2 1.24 -17.85 -7.99
N GLN A 3 2.26 -18.56 -7.50
CA GLN A 3 3.12 -18.12 -6.40
C GLN A 3 3.95 -16.86 -6.70
N HIS A 4 3.89 -16.33 -7.92
CA HIS A 4 4.73 -15.21 -8.38
C HIS A 4 3.93 -13.96 -8.81
N ILE A 5 2.62 -13.92 -8.52
CA ILE A 5 1.79 -12.74 -8.82
C ILE A 5 1.62 -11.92 -7.55
N LEU A 6 1.98 -10.64 -7.63
CA LEU A 6 1.68 -9.64 -6.62
C LEU A 6 0.54 -8.74 -7.13
N PRO A 7 -0.68 -8.87 -6.58
CA PRO A 7 -1.81 -8.04 -6.99
C PRO A 7 -1.55 -6.56 -6.74
N ALA A 8 -1.90 -5.72 -7.71
CA ALA A 8 -1.73 -4.28 -7.65
C ALA A 8 -3.08 -3.57 -7.53
N ILE A 9 -3.31 -2.92 -6.39
CA ILE A 9 -4.57 -2.29 -6.02
C ILE A 9 -4.55 -0.83 -6.44
N ARG A 10 -5.51 -0.46 -7.30
CA ARG A 10 -5.71 0.93 -7.78
C ARG A 10 -7.07 1.49 -7.40
N THR A 11 -8.04 0.62 -7.16
CA THR A 11 -9.41 0.99 -6.84
C THR A 11 -9.94 0.15 -5.67
N MET A 12 -10.99 0.63 -5.00
CA MET A 12 -11.67 -0.14 -3.96
C MET A 12 -12.25 -1.46 -4.49
N LYS A 13 -12.64 -1.52 -5.77
CA LYS A 13 -13.11 -2.76 -6.40
C LYS A 13 -12.00 -3.82 -6.49
N ASP A 14 -10.75 -3.40 -6.69
CA ASP A 14 -9.62 -4.32 -6.73
C ASP A 14 -9.32 -4.85 -5.32
N LEU A 15 -9.46 -3.99 -4.31
CA LEU A 15 -9.33 -4.36 -2.90
C LEU A 15 -10.40 -5.40 -2.49
N GLU A 16 -11.66 -5.17 -2.87
CA GLU A 16 -12.77 -6.11 -2.65
C GLU A 16 -12.55 -7.45 -3.35
N LYS A 17 -11.94 -7.45 -4.54
CA LYS A 17 -11.56 -8.70 -5.20
C LYS A 17 -10.43 -9.40 -4.46
N LEU A 18 -9.41 -8.66 -4.01
CA LEU A 18 -8.24 -9.19 -3.31
C LEU A 18 -8.63 -9.92 -2.03
N ILE A 19 -9.51 -9.35 -1.21
CA ILE A 19 -9.94 -9.99 0.05
C ILE A 19 -10.65 -11.33 -0.15
N ASN A 20 -11.17 -11.59 -1.36
CA ASN A 20 -11.83 -12.85 -1.72
C ASN A 20 -10.87 -13.85 -2.40
N THR A 21 -9.57 -13.62 -2.34
CA THR A 21 -8.55 -14.47 -2.97
C THR A 21 -7.53 -14.98 -1.95
N ASP A 22 -6.80 -16.02 -2.32
CA ASP A 22 -5.77 -16.65 -1.46
C ASP A 22 -4.40 -15.92 -1.49
N TYR A 23 -4.34 -14.69 -2.01
CA TYR A 23 -3.10 -13.91 -1.98
C TYR A 23 -2.82 -13.45 -0.55
N LYS A 24 -1.53 -13.40 -0.18
CA LYS A 24 -1.07 -12.95 1.15
C LYS A 24 -0.39 -11.60 1.12
N GLU A 25 -0.06 -11.12 -0.06
CA GLU A 25 0.70 -9.90 -0.29
C GLU A 25 0.05 -9.09 -1.40
N CYS A 26 0.13 -7.77 -1.32
CA CYS A 26 -0.30 -6.88 -2.38
C CYS A 26 0.51 -5.58 -2.45
N VAL A 27 0.38 -4.86 -3.57
CA VAL A 27 0.89 -3.49 -3.74
C VAL A 27 -0.28 -2.52 -3.84
N LEU A 28 -0.30 -1.50 -2.99
CA LEU A 28 -1.18 -0.36 -3.11
C LEU A 28 -0.53 0.68 -4.02
N LEU A 29 -1.12 0.89 -5.20
CA LEU A 29 -0.61 1.81 -6.21
C LEU A 29 -1.19 3.21 -6.09
N ASP A 30 -2.52 3.39 -6.10
CA ASP A 30 -3.13 4.73 -6.11
C ASP A 30 -4.13 4.82 -4.97
N THR A 31 -3.98 5.83 -4.12
CA THR A 31 -4.88 6.06 -3.00
C THR A 31 -4.88 7.54 -2.60
N HIS A 32 -5.87 7.91 -1.79
CA HIS A 32 -5.94 9.21 -1.15
C HIS A 32 -5.64 9.06 0.34
N ILE A 33 -4.91 10.00 0.94
CA ILE A 33 -4.53 9.93 2.37
C ILE A 33 -5.74 9.71 3.29
N GLY A 34 -6.90 10.29 2.97
CA GLY A 34 -8.14 10.12 3.71
C GLY A 34 -8.73 8.69 3.68
N HIS A 35 -8.40 7.89 2.66
CA HIS A 35 -8.83 6.48 2.57
C HIS A 35 -7.77 5.50 3.04
N LEU A 36 -6.50 5.92 3.07
CA LEU A 36 -5.37 5.05 3.37
C LEU A 36 -5.56 4.29 4.69
N LYS A 37 -5.99 4.98 5.75
CA LYS A 37 -6.23 4.33 7.05
C LYS A 37 -7.23 3.19 6.97
N SER A 38 -8.39 3.42 6.38
CA SER A 38 -9.43 2.39 6.25
C SER A 38 -8.99 1.23 5.36
N ILE A 39 -8.22 1.49 4.30
CA ILE A 39 -7.66 0.45 3.44
C ILE A 39 -6.67 -0.40 4.23
N MET A 40 -5.74 0.22 4.94
CA MET A 40 -4.72 -0.50 5.73
C MET A 40 -5.34 -1.34 6.83
N GLU A 41 -6.34 -0.81 7.55
CA GLU A 41 -7.09 -1.57 8.56
C GLU A 41 -7.84 -2.77 7.96
N LEU A 42 -8.38 -2.64 6.74
CA LEU A 42 -9.05 -3.74 6.05
C LEU A 42 -8.05 -4.82 5.61
N LEU A 43 -6.88 -4.43 5.10
CA LEU A 43 -5.83 -5.35 4.70
C LEU A 43 -5.27 -6.12 5.91
N ASP A 44 -4.99 -5.42 7.00
CA ASP A 44 -4.50 -6.01 8.25
C ASP A 44 -5.50 -7.02 8.85
N LYS A 45 -6.79 -6.69 8.87
CA LYS A 45 -7.86 -7.62 9.30
C LYS A 45 -7.92 -8.91 8.49
N ASN A 46 -7.51 -8.88 7.23
CA ASN A 46 -7.46 -10.05 6.36
C ASN A 46 -6.07 -10.70 6.34
N ASN A 47 -5.14 -10.28 7.21
CA ASN A 47 -3.75 -10.75 7.27
C ASN A 47 -3.01 -10.58 5.93
N LEU A 48 -3.30 -9.49 5.20
CA LEU A 48 -2.67 -9.14 3.94
C LEU A 48 -1.50 -8.20 4.18
N GLU A 49 -0.31 -8.64 3.83
CA GLU A 49 0.86 -7.80 3.86
C GLU A 49 0.87 -6.85 2.66
N THR A 50 1.16 -5.57 2.92
CA THR A 50 0.95 -4.51 1.91
C THR A 50 2.23 -3.73 1.65
N TYR A 51 2.60 -3.62 0.38
CA TYR A 51 3.58 -2.66 -0.11
C TYR A 51 2.85 -1.38 -0.53
N ILE A 52 3.38 -0.20 -0.20
CA ILE A 52 2.72 1.07 -0.53
C ILE A 52 3.58 1.87 -1.50
N HIS A 53 2.97 2.31 -2.60
CA HIS A 53 3.59 3.29 -3.49
C HIS A 53 3.38 4.71 -2.97
N ILE A 54 4.38 5.26 -2.29
CA ILE A 54 4.24 6.57 -1.62
C ILE A 54 4.07 7.74 -2.59
N ASP A 55 4.67 7.67 -3.80
CA ASP A 55 4.56 8.76 -4.78
C ASP A 55 3.15 8.96 -5.36
N LEU A 56 2.27 7.99 -5.13
CA LEU A 56 0.93 7.95 -5.69
C LEU A 56 -0.15 8.13 -4.62
N ILE A 57 0.25 8.46 -3.38
CA ILE A 57 -0.67 8.87 -2.32
C ILE A 57 -1.05 10.33 -2.55
N LYS A 58 -2.29 10.56 -2.99
CA LYS A 58 -2.82 11.91 -3.19
C LYS A 58 -3.08 12.58 -1.84
N GLY A 59 -2.69 13.85 -1.76
CA GLY A 59 -2.84 14.67 -0.56
C GLY A 59 -1.68 14.56 0.44
N MET A 60 -0.55 13.96 0.05
CA MET A 60 0.65 13.86 0.87
C MET A 60 1.87 14.47 0.15
N SER A 61 2.85 14.95 0.92
CA SER A 61 4.18 15.23 0.38
C SER A 61 4.89 13.92 0.01
N HIS A 62 5.95 14.03 -0.78
CA HIS A 62 6.68 12.87 -1.31
C HIS A 62 8.15 12.93 -0.86
N ASP A 63 8.37 13.40 0.35
CA ASP A 63 9.66 13.56 1.00
C ASP A 63 9.89 12.44 2.03
N GLU A 64 11.08 12.45 2.65
CA GLU A 64 11.47 11.48 3.67
C GLU A 64 10.52 11.52 4.87
N PHE A 65 10.00 12.70 5.23
CA PHE A 65 9.05 12.86 6.33
C PHE A 65 7.70 12.20 6.06
N ALA A 66 7.16 12.33 4.84
CA ALA A 66 5.96 11.60 4.46
C ALA A 66 6.19 10.09 4.48
N CYS A 67 7.34 9.63 3.99
CA CYS A 67 7.70 8.22 4.05
C CYS A 67 7.75 7.72 5.50
N GLU A 68 8.46 8.43 6.38
CA GLU A 68 8.54 8.11 7.81
C GLU A 68 7.17 8.06 8.46
N TYR A 69 6.30 9.05 8.18
CA TYR A 69 4.93 9.06 8.66
C TYR A 69 4.18 7.79 8.22
N ILE A 70 4.31 7.38 6.96
CA ILE A 70 3.65 6.17 6.45
C ILE A 70 4.17 4.92 7.19
N ILE A 71 5.48 4.80 7.35
CA ILE A 71 6.11 3.67 8.06
C ILE A 71 5.61 3.59 9.50
N GLN A 72 5.64 4.70 10.23
CA GLN A 72 5.30 4.72 11.64
C GLN A 72 3.82 4.45 11.90
N ASN A 73 2.93 5.03 11.08
CA ASN A 73 1.49 4.95 11.30
C ASN A 73 0.86 3.68 10.72
N TYR A 74 1.35 3.20 9.58
CA TYR A 74 0.71 2.11 8.84
C TYR A 74 1.54 0.84 8.74
N LYS A 75 2.84 0.90 9.07
CA LYS A 75 3.76 -0.25 9.10
C LYS A 75 3.61 -1.19 7.89
N PRO A 76 3.65 -0.66 6.65
CA PRO A 76 3.59 -1.51 5.47
C PRO A 76 4.78 -2.47 5.45
N LYS A 77 4.61 -3.61 4.76
CA LYS A 77 5.69 -4.58 4.55
C LYS A 77 6.88 -3.97 3.80
N GLY A 78 6.61 -3.01 2.92
CA GLY A 78 7.63 -2.25 2.22
C GLY A 78 7.07 -1.04 1.51
N ILE A 79 7.98 -0.22 0.99
CA ILE A 79 7.64 1.02 0.29
C ILE A 79 8.19 0.97 -1.12
N VAL A 80 7.40 1.50 -2.05
CA VAL A 80 7.77 1.70 -3.44
C VAL A 80 7.80 3.19 -3.72
N SER A 81 8.91 3.67 -4.26
CA SER A 81 9.05 5.03 -4.76
C SER A 81 9.91 5.01 -6.01
N THR A 82 9.73 6.02 -6.84
CA THR A 82 10.57 6.37 -7.97
C THR A 82 11.60 7.45 -7.61
N LYS A 83 11.50 8.02 -6.40
CA LYS A 83 12.37 9.10 -5.93
C LYS A 83 13.51 8.54 -5.10
N THR A 84 14.73 8.73 -5.60
CA THR A 84 15.97 8.28 -4.95
C THR A 84 16.17 8.83 -3.55
N LYS A 85 15.61 10.01 -3.23
CA LYS A 85 15.68 10.60 -1.89
C LYS A 85 15.09 9.69 -0.81
N VAL A 86 14.08 8.90 -1.15
CA VAL A 86 13.34 8.08 -0.17
C VAL A 86 13.89 6.64 -0.05
N ILE A 87 14.70 6.18 -1.00
CA ILE A 87 15.10 4.76 -1.13
C ILE A 87 16.53 4.49 -0.60
N LYS A 88 17.21 5.52 -0.12
CA LYS A 88 18.67 5.59 0.04
C LYS A 88 19.34 4.38 0.71
#